data_AF-A0AA37JD82-F1
#
_entry.id   AF-A0AA37JD82-F1
#
_cell.length_a   1.000
_cell.length_b   1.000
_cell.length_c   1.000
_cell.angle_alpha   90.00
_cell.angle_beta   90.00
_cell.angle_gamma   90.00
#
_symmetry.space_group_name_H-M   'P 1'
#
loop_
_entity.id
_entity.type
_entity.pdbx_description
1 polymer ?
#
loop_
_entity_poly.entity_id
_entity_poly.type
_entity_poly.pdbx_seq_one_letter_code
_entity_poly.pdbx_strand_id
1 'polypeptide(L)'
;MIKIGREKTGLLDDLWKKTGCLYLSDLKQPAWRAVCCSVIREIQEEEYTLWEWSDAARYLSNADGVIASTKFQSKEEAKRAILKPGQPTGPDIRSKQKQEEKNER
;
A
#
# COMPACT_ATOMS: atom_id res chain seq x y z
N MET A 1 -22.73 15.12 -18.81
CA MET A 1 -21.54 14.36 -19.23
C MET A 1 -21.35 13.19 -18.29
N ILE A 2 -21.30 11.99 -18.86
CA ILE A 2 -20.76 10.70 -18.38
C ILE A 2 -21.03 10.32 -16.90
N LYS A 3 -21.90 9.31 -16.73
CA LYS A 3 -22.04 8.50 -15.51
C LYS A 3 -20.69 7.84 -15.23
N ILE A 4 -20.06 8.12 -14.11
CA ILE A 4 -19.00 7.27 -13.56
C ILE A 4 -19.58 6.70 -12.27
N GLY A 5 -19.82 5.39 -12.27
CA GLY A 5 -20.42 4.68 -11.16
C GLY A 5 -19.66 4.92 -9.87
N ARG A 6 -20.39 4.96 -8.75
CA ARG A 6 -19.83 4.72 -7.42
C ARG A 6 -19.30 3.27 -7.39
N GLU A 7 -18.13 3.04 -7.95
CA GLU A 7 -17.42 1.76 -7.89
C GLU A 7 -16.20 1.98 -7.00
N LYS A 8 -16.23 1.34 -5.83
CA LYS A 8 -15.21 1.30 -4.76
C LYS A 8 -13.91 2.06 -5.09
N THR A 9 -13.80 3.29 -4.58
CA THR A 9 -12.56 4.06 -4.63
C THR A 9 -11.52 3.32 -3.79
N GLY A 10 -10.56 2.68 -4.44
CA GLY A 10 -9.52 1.92 -3.75
C GLY A 10 -8.48 2.86 -3.14
N LEU A 11 -7.54 2.30 -2.37
CA LEU A 11 -6.44 3.06 -1.76
C LEU A 11 -5.72 4.00 -2.74
N LEU A 12 -5.56 3.59 -4.00
CA LEU A 12 -4.93 4.40 -5.05
C LEU A 12 -5.75 5.65 -5.40
N ASP A 13 -7.07 5.54 -5.51
CA ASP A 13 -7.95 6.67 -5.81
C ASP A 13 -7.94 7.67 -4.66
N ASP A 14 -7.96 7.19 -3.43
CA ASP A 14 -7.95 8.06 -2.25
C ASP A 14 -6.58 8.70 -2.03
N LEU A 15 -5.49 8.00 -2.34
CA LEU A 15 -4.16 8.57 -2.38
C LEU A 15 -4.09 9.71 -3.41
N TRP A 16 -4.59 9.49 -4.63
CA TRP A 16 -4.66 10.52 -5.67
C TRP A 16 -5.46 11.75 -5.25
N LYS A 17 -6.65 11.56 -4.66
CA LYS A 17 -7.47 12.68 -4.17
C LYS A 17 -6.77 13.46 -3.06
N LYS A 18 -6.07 12.77 -2.14
CA LYS A 18 -5.40 13.37 -1.00
C LYS A 18 -4.09 14.08 -1.38
N THR A 19 -3.37 13.60 -2.41
CA THR A 19 -2.18 14.28 -2.90
C THR A 19 -2.51 15.51 -3.76
N GLY A 20 -3.67 15.51 -4.42
CA GLY A 20 -4.10 16.60 -5.29
C GLY A 20 -3.35 16.69 -6.61
N CYS A 21 -2.64 15.63 -7.02
CA CYS A 21 -1.95 15.61 -8.31
C CYS A 21 -2.95 15.49 -9.47
N LEU A 22 -2.55 15.97 -10.65
CA LEU A 22 -3.45 16.11 -11.79
C LEU A 22 -3.88 14.75 -12.36
N TYR A 23 -2.96 13.79 -12.38
CA TYR A 23 -3.21 12.42 -12.86
C TYR A 23 -2.80 11.37 -11.83
N LEU A 24 -3.48 10.22 -11.84
CA LEU A 24 -3.11 9.07 -11.00
C LEU A 24 -1.66 8.61 -11.25
N SER A 25 -1.20 8.70 -12.51
CA SER A 25 0.19 8.39 -12.89
C SER A 25 1.22 9.30 -12.24
N ASP A 26 0.84 10.52 -11.84
CA ASP A 26 1.76 11.47 -11.20
C ASP A 26 2.22 10.96 -9.83
N LEU A 27 1.43 10.10 -9.16
CA LEU A 27 1.82 9.45 -7.90
C LEU A 27 3.13 8.66 -8.00
N LYS A 28 3.49 8.22 -9.21
CA LYS A 28 4.75 7.50 -9.47
C LYS A 28 5.94 8.43 -9.59
N GLN A 29 5.73 9.73 -9.80
CA GLN A 29 6.82 10.65 -9.98
C GLN A 29 7.53 10.92 -8.65
N PRO A 30 8.88 11.04 -8.65
CA PRO A 30 9.64 11.34 -7.45
C PRO A 30 9.16 12.58 -6.70
N ALA A 31 8.66 13.59 -7.41
CA ALA A 31 8.14 14.84 -6.86
C ALA A 31 6.98 14.63 -5.87
N TRP A 32 6.15 13.61 -6.09
CA TRP A 32 4.96 13.34 -5.27
C TRP A 32 5.23 12.33 -4.15
N ARG A 33 6.40 11.68 -4.16
CA ARG A 33 6.71 10.58 -3.26
C ARG A 33 6.68 10.97 -1.78
N ALA A 34 7.19 12.14 -1.43
CA ALA A 34 7.14 12.64 -0.05
C ALA A 34 5.70 12.82 0.44
N VAL A 35 4.82 13.37 -0.41
CA VAL A 35 3.40 13.58 -0.12
C VAL A 35 2.68 12.23 -0.01
N CYS A 36 2.91 11.31 -0.95
CA CYS A 36 2.36 9.96 -0.91
C CYS A 36 2.74 9.26 0.41
N CYS A 37 4.01 9.32 0.81
CA CYS A 37 4.46 8.74 2.07
C CYS A 37 3.79 9.38 3.28
N SER A 38 3.56 10.70 3.27
CA SER A 38 2.85 11.39 4.36
C SER A 38 1.43 10.88 4.49
N VAL A 39 0.67 10.86 3.38
CA VAL A 39 -0.71 10.38 3.36
C VAL A 39 -0.80 8.92 3.81
N ILE A 40 0.09 8.06 3.31
CA ILE A 40 0.09 6.63 3.66
C ILE A 40 0.40 6.39 5.15
N ARG A 41 1.18 7.25 5.82
CA ARG A 41 1.43 7.14 7.26
C ARG A 41 0.19 7.42 8.10
N GLU A 42 -0.70 8.26 7.61
CA GLU A 42 -1.94 8.65 8.32
C GLU A 42 -3.03 7.59 8.19
N ILE A 43 -3.05 6.85 7.08
CA ILE A 43 -4.03 5.80 6.82
C ILE A 43 -3.75 4.58 7.72
N GLN A 44 -4.76 4.13 8.47
CA GLN A 44 -4.68 2.88 9.23
C GLN A 44 -4.76 1.67 8.30
N GLU A 45 -4.04 0.61 8.64
CA GLU A 45 -3.96 -0.63 7.87
C GLU A 45 -5.36 -1.24 7.68
N GLU A 46 -6.24 -1.12 8.66
CA GLU A 46 -7.58 -1.68 8.69
C GLU A 46 -8.54 -1.03 7.69
N GLU A 47 -8.29 0.22 7.29
CA GLU A 47 -9.17 0.99 6.39
C GLU A 47 -9.29 0.36 5.00
N TYR A 48 -8.26 -0.37 4.57
CA TYR A 48 -8.21 -1.02 3.27
C TYR A 48 -7.91 -2.51 3.39
N THR A 49 -8.31 -3.27 2.38
CA THR A 49 -8.00 -4.69 2.29
C THR A 49 -6.53 -4.92 1.94
N LEU A 50 -6.01 -6.12 2.24
CA LEU A 50 -4.67 -6.53 1.82
C LEU A 50 -4.49 -6.40 0.29
N TRP A 51 -5.55 -6.68 -0.47
CA TRP A 51 -5.52 -6.59 -1.92
C TRP A 51 -5.28 -5.13 -2.37
N GLU A 52 -5.98 -4.16 -1.78
CA GLU A 52 -5.82 -2.74 -2.11
C GLU A 52 -4.44 -2.21 -1.73
N TRP A 53 -3.93 -2.59 -0.55
CA TRP A 53 -2.56 -2.26 -0.15
C TRP A 53 -1.53 -2.87 -1.11
N SER A 54 -1.73 -4.12 -1.52
CA SER A 54 -0.84 -4.83 -2.44
C SER A 54 -0.83 -4.19 -3.82
N ASP A 55 -2.01 -3.83 -4.33
CA ASP A 55 -2.13 -3.20 -5.63
C ASP A 55 -1.50 -1.80 -5.63
N ALA A 56 -1.73 -1.00 -4.58
CA ALA A 56 -1.09 0.30 -4.42
C ALA A 56 0.44 0.19 -4.33
N ALA A 57 0.95 -0.75 -3.53
CA ALA A 57 2.38 -1.01 -3.42
C ALA A 57 3.02 -1.37 -4.76
N ARG A 58 2.38 -2.27 -5.52
CA ARG A 58 2.84 -2.65 -6.86
C ARG A 58 2.79 -1.49 -7.84
N TYR A 59 1.71 -0.70 -7.81
CA TYR A 59 1.55 0.46 -8.68
C TYR A 59 2.65 1.50 -8.46
N LEU A 60 2.91 1.85 -7.20
CA LEU A 60 3.89 2.87 -6.82
C LEU A 60 5.34 2.38 -6.99
N SER A 61 5.59 1.09 -6.77
CA SER A 61 6.94 0.50 -6.94
C SER A 61 7.35 0.34 -8.40
N ASN A 62 6.38 0.18 -9.32
CA ASN A 62 6.65 0.09 -10.76
C ASN A 62 7.17 1.40 -11.38
N ALA A 63 7.35 2.48 -10.61
CA ALA A 63 7.97 3.71 -11.08
C ALA A 63 9.46 3.55 -11.43
N ASP A 64 10.16 2.67 -10.70
CA ASP A 64 11.62 2.49 -10.81
C ASP A 64 12.02 1.25 -11.66
N GLY A 65 11.06 0.60 -12.33
CA GLY A 65 11.31 -0.55 -13.23
C GLY A 65 11.68 -1.88 -12.55
N VAL A 66 11.84 -1.89 -11.22
CA VAL A 66 12.09 -3.11 -10.45
C VAL A 66 10.76 -3.77 -10.10
N ILE A 67 10.33 -4.72 -10.94
CA ILE A 67 9.13 -5.50 -10.70
C ILE A 67 9.46 -6.55 -9.63
N ALA A 68 9.26 -6.21 -8.36
CA ALA A 68 9.11 -7.25 -7.37
C ALA A 68 7.68 -7.79 -7.54
N SER A 69 7.57 -8.99 -8.11
CA SER A 69 6.34 -9.80 -8.10
C SER A 69 6.06 -10.28 -6.66
N THR A 70 6.07 -9.35 -5.71
CA THR A 70 5.96 -9.63 -4.29
C THR A 70 4.49 -9.76 -3.97
N LYS A 71 4.08 -10.98 -3.64
CA LYS A 71 2.83 -11.20 -2.94
C LYS A 71 3.04 -10.78 -1.49
N PHE A 72 2.35 -9.74 -1.06
CA PHE A 72 2.34 -9.34 0.35
C PHE A 72 1.48 -10.32 1.15
N GLN A 73 1.94 -10.70 2.33
CA GLN A 73 1.24 -11.61 3.24
C GLN A 73 0.40 -10.85 4.27
N SER A 74 0.71 -9.56 4.51
CA SER A 74 -0.01 -8.72 5.46
C SER A 74 -0.13 -7.26 4.99
N LYS A 75 -1.08 -6.53 5.59
CA LYS A 75 -1.36 -5.13 5.21
C LYS A 75 -0.21 -4.21 5.60
N GLU A 76 0.40 -4.48 6.75
CA GLU A 76 1.57 -3.79 7.30
C GLU A 76 2.77 -3.95 6.37
N GLU A 77 2.95 -5.15 5.80
CA GLU A 77 4.02 -5.44 4.85
C GLU A 77 3.88 -4.59 3.59
N ALA A 78 2.68 -4.58 3.00
CA ALA A 78 2.38 -3.79 1.80
C ALA A 78 2.51 -2.28 2.05
N LYS A 79 1.98 -1.78 3.18
CA LYS A 79 2.13 -0.37 3.61
C LYS A 79 3.60 0.01 3.78
N ARG A 80 4.40 -0.84 4.42
CA ARG A 80 5.83 -0.62 4.61
C ARG A 80 6.59 -0.57 3.29
N ALA A 81 6.21 -1.39 2.32
CA ALA A 81 6.82 -1.39 0.98
C ALA A 81 6.59 -0.06 0.25
N ILE A 82 5.40 0.55 0.38
CA ILE A 82 5.13 1.89 -0.16
C ILE A 82 6.02 2.96 0.50
N LEU A 83 6.23 2.87 1.81
CA LEU A 83 7.03 3.84 2.57
C LEU A 83 8.55 3.71 2.37
N LYS A 84 9.04 2.53 1.96
CA LYS A 84 10.47 2.22 1.79
C LYS A 84 10.71 1.26 0.60
N PRO A 85 10.66 1.72 -0.65
CA PRO A 85 10.98 0.85 -1.77
C PRO A 85 12.51 0.68 -1.82
N GLY A 86 12.97 -0.58 -1.81
CA GLY A 86 14.39 -0.94 -1.80
C GLY A 86 14.81 -1.92 -0.71
N GLN A 87 13.95 -2.23 0.27
CA GLN A 87 14.18 -3.39 1.14
C GLN A 87 13.48 -4.61 0.52
N PRO A 88 14.20 -5.69 0.16
CA PRO A 88 13.56 -6.93 -0.20
C PRO A 88 12.78 -7.42 1.02
N THR A 89 11.46 -7.31 1.00
CA THR A 89 10.59 -8.02 1.92
C THR A 89 10.57 -9.48 1.47
N GLY A 90 11.68 -10.17 1.75
CA GLY A 90 11.64 -11.62 1.83
C GLY A 90 10.66 -12.03 2.94
N PRO A 91 10.11 -13.26 2.90
CA PRO A 91 9.23 -13.73 3.95
C PRO A 91 9.98 -13.60 5.28
N ASP A 92 9.51 -12.70 6.14
CA ASP A 92 9.99 -12.61 7.51
C ASP A 92 9.47 -13.87 8.22
N ILE A 93 10.26 -14.94 8.16
CA ILE A 93 10.07 -16.16 8.97
C ILE A 93 10.44 -15.82 10.42
N ARG A 94 9.80 -14.81 11.02
CA ARG A 94 9.95 -14.47 12.44
C ARG A 94 8.71 -13.78 13.00
N SER A 95 7.53 -14.26 12.63
CA SER A 95 6.29 -13.97 13.38
C SER A 95 5.34 -15.16 13.47
N LYS A 96 5.86 -16.38 13.46
CA LYS A 96 5.19 -17.47 14.17
C LYS A 96 5.51 -17.31 15.65
N GLN A 97 4.48 -17.41 16.49
CA GLN A 97 4.45 -17.20 17.95
C GLN A 97 4.29 -15.74 18.40
N LYS A 98 3.04 -15.23 18.38
CA LYS A 98 2.39 -14.81 19.63
C LYS A 98 0.90 -14.59 19.42
N GLN A 99 0.15 -15.67 19.19
CA GLN A 99 -1.30 -15.68 19.37
C GLN A 99 -1.79 -17.14 19.40
N GLU A 100 -1.43 -17.86 20.46
CA GLU A 100 -2.23 -18.97 20.95
C GLU A 100 -2.50 -18.68 22.43
N GLU A 101 -3.78 -18.41 22.70
CA GLU A 101 -4.57 -18.73 23.90
C GLU A 101 -3.75 -19.11 25.15
N LYS A 102 -3.78 -18.36 26.26
CA LYS A 102 -4.98 -18.11 27.06
C LYS A 102 -5.96 -19.30 27.06
N ASN A 103 -5.51 -20.46 27.51
CA ASN A 103 -6.36 -21.52 28.06
C ASN A 103 -5.52 -22.24 29.12
N GLU A 104 -5.50 -21.75 30.35
CA GLU A 104 -6.43 -22.14 31.42
C GLU A 104 -6.18 -23.58 31.91
N ARG A 105 -5.63 -23.65 33.14
CA ARG A 105 -5.55 -24.73 34.15
C ARG A 105 -4.25 -25.52 34.26
#